data_AF-A0A7K7GTL5-F1
#
_entry.id   AF-A0A7K7GTL5-F1
#
_cell.length_a   1.000
_cell.length_b   1.000
_cell.length_c   1.000
_cell.angle_alpha   90.00
_cell.angle_beta   90.00
_cell.angle_gamma   90.00
#
_symmetry.space_group_name_H-M   'P 1'
#
loop_
_entity.id
_entity.type
_entity.pdbx_description
1 polymer ?
#
loop_
_entity_poly.entity_id
_entity_poly.type
_entity_poly.pdbx_seq_one_letter_code
_entity_poly.pdbx_strand_id
1 'polypeptide(L)'
;CPVCVSQGDDSLSVITWESDTAMKLKKKIIHKPPKSPKSPYSSSTQLYPKKAAAWRSLQGTGSACFENAAVKNPRQMWLGSLKQGIGLSHALKSDGDTGHVRANISSSTPEYLKEALGMKKPKHSRSSTNGYIPGTPDYKEKEDMYDEIMELKKTIQAQKNEGDRMKTKLRRLEEENNRKVKQIEQLLDPSRGSEFARALSEKKTDNGWVVTGLKQKIVKLEEQCKEKDSTINEFQADMKTSNLEEVRLAMETYYEEVHRLQLLLAKSETMRKKYGRDTQKRLKALNAAVLRLSRNMKELQAENRRLKEDLDHVLSTSPPPSKTKNYSEWSRQRLVRKISDLEKVSG
;
A
#
# COMPACT_ATOMS: atom_id res chain seq x y z
N CYS A 1 -16.37 61.33 51.65
CA CYS A 1 -15.43 62.47 51.77
C CYS A 1 -14.07 62.05 51.22
N PRO A 2 -13.27 62.95 50.63
CA PRO A 2 -13.53 63.74 49.41
C PRO A 2 -12.50 63.32 48.32
N VAL A 3 -12.15 64.00 47.21
CA VAL A 3 -12.32 65.38 46.69
C VAL A 3 -12.65 65.35 45.18
N CYS A 4 -13.08 66.50 44.67
CA CYS A 4 -13.30 66.94 43.29
C CYS A 4 -12.04 66.88 42.38
N VAL A 5 -12.07 67.19 41.06
CA VAL A 5 -12.48 68.46 40.41
C VAL A 5 -13.00 68.23 38.96
N SER A 6 -14.19 68.79 38.68
CA SER A 6 -14.66 69.69 37.59
C SER A 6 -13.89 69.76 36.23
N GLN A 7 -14.47 70.22 35.08
CA GLN A 7 -15.68 71.01 34.81
C GLN A 7 -16.08 70.98 33.30
N GLY A 8 -17.38 71.10 32.98
CA GLY A 8 -17.97 71.77 31.79
C GLY A 8 -17.67 71.26 30.35
N ASP A 9 -18.50 71.53 29.33
CA ASP A 9 -19.83 72.18 29.31
C ASP A 9 -20.67 71.71 28.10
N ASP A 10 -21.97 71.99 28.19
CA ASP A 10 -23.07 71.71 27.25
C ASP A 10 -22.89 72.20 25.80
N SER A 11 -23.63 71.56 24.88
CA SER A 11 -24.57 72.28 23.99
C SER A 11 -25.51 71.34 23.23
N LEU A 12 -26.82 71.51 23.43
CA LEU A 12 -27.90 70.79 22.75
C LEU A 12 -29.03 71.80 22.40
N SER A 13 -29.31 72.01 21.12
CA SER A 13 -30.46 72.78 20.57
C SER A 13 -30.64 72.36 19.10
N VAL A 14 -31.80 71.89 18.62
CA VAL A 14 -33.10 72.61 18.42
C VAL A 14 -32.87 73.78 17.45
N ILE A 15 -33.44 73.80 16.23
CA ILE A 15 -34.80 74.25 15.91
C ILE A 15 -35.31 73.64 14.58
N THR A 16 -36.58 73.22 14.65
CA THR A 16 -37.65 72.98 13.65
C THR A 16 -37.76 73.92 12.44
N TRP A 17 -38.45 73.50 11.37
CA TRP A 17 -39.56 74.23 10.72
C TRP A 17 -40.39 73.27 9.84
N GLU A 18 -41.71 73.36 9.93
CA GLU A 18 -42.71 72.49 9.28
C GLU A 18 -43.87 73.34 8.73
N SER A 19 -44.60 72.83 7.73
CA SER A 19 -45.87 73.37 7.17
C SER A 19 -45.74 74.61 6.24
N ASP A 20 -46.67 74.92 5.31
CA ASP A 20 -47.92 74.24 4.94
C ASP A 20 -48.38 74.46 3.46
N THR A 21 -49.42 73.68 3.09
CA THR A 21 -50.42 73.78 2.00
C THR A 21 -50.43 74.94 0.97
N ALA A 22 -50.72 74.59 -0.30
CA ALA A 22 -51.95 74.98 -1.02
C ALA A 22 -52.08 74.35 -2.43
N MET A 23 -53.30 74.12 -2.90
CA MET A 23 -53.63 73.51 -4.21
C MET A 23 -53.64 74.52 -5.38
N LYS A 24 -53.57 74.08 -6.65
CA LYS A 24 -54.63 74.29 -7.70
C LYS A 24 -54.36 73.61 -9.07
N LEU A 25 -55.45 73.10 -9.63
CA LEU A 25 -55.83 72.78 -11.04
C LEU A 25 -54.82 72.43 -12.16
N LYS A 26 -55.03 71.20 -12.68
CA LYS A 26 -54.97 70.74 -14.09
C LYS A 26 -54.74 71.79 -15.21
N LYS A 27 -53.78 71.49 -16.10
CA LYS A 27 -53.98 71.50 -17.57
C LYS A 27 -53.28 70.30 -18.21
N LYS A 28 -53.96 69.56 -19.09
CA LYS A 28 -53.36 68.49 -19.91
C LYS A 28 -52.74 69.10 -21.16
N ILE A 29 -51.51 68.72 -21.51
CA ILE A 29 -50.90 69.03 -22.81
C ILE A 29 -50.87 67.74 -23.64
N ILE A 30 -51.31 67.84 -24.90
CA ILE A 30 -51.33 66.72 -25.85
C ILE A 30 -50.07 66.83 -26.72
N HIS A 31 -49.15 65.87 -26.57
CA HIS A 31 -48.05 65.67 -27.51
C HIS A 31 -48.06 64.25 -28.07
N LYS A 32 -47.82 64.13 -29.38
CA LYS A 32 -47.80 62.86 -30.13
C LYS A 32 -46.55 62.05 -29.73
N PRO A 33 -46.61 60.70 -29.68
CA PRO A 33 -45.44 59.89 -29.40
C PRO A 33 -44.41 59.94 -30.56
N PRO A 34 -43.11 59.87 -30.29
CA PRO A 34 -42.06 59.78 -31.31
C PRO A 34 -42.07 58.43 -32.04
N LYS A 35 -41.49 58.40 -33.24
CA LYS A 35 -41.43 57.22 -34.11
C LYS A 35 -40.47 56.16 -33.55
N SER A 36 -40.89 54.88 -33.56
CA SER A 36 -40.09 53.75 -33.11
C SER A 36 -38.91 53.42 -34.05
N PRO A 37 -37.73 53.04 -33.53
CA PRO A 37 -36.65 52.46 -34.35
C PRO A 37 -37.06 51.12 -34.98
N LYS A 38 -36.46 50.80 -36.14
CA LYS A 38 -36.78 49.63 -36.97
C LYS A 38 -36.30 48.32 -36.33
N SER A 39 -37.07 47.24 -36.50
CA SER A 39 -36.73 45.88 -36.05
C SER A 39 -35.58 45.25 -36.86
N PRO A 40 -34.72 44.41 -36.25
CA PRO A 40 -33.48 43.92 -36.86
C PRO A 40 -33.63 42.75 -37.86
N TYR A 41 -34.86 42.36 -38.21
CA TYR A 41 -35.13 41.24 -39.10
C TYR A 41 -35.77 41.70 -40.42
N SER A 42 -34.96 42.14 -41.38
CA SER A 42 -35.35 42.30 -42.80
C SER A 42 -34.13 42.44 -43.70
N SER A 43 -34.02 41.56 -44.71
CA SER A 43 -33.11 41.64 -45.87
C SER A 43 -31.61 41.43 -45.59
N SER A 44 -30.79 40.85 -46.49
CA SER A 44 -31.04 39.96 -47.63
C SER A 44 -29.70 39.30 -48.04
N THR A 45 -29.77 38.10 -48.61
CA THR A 45 -28.82 37.47 -49.56
C THR A 45 -27.47 38.17 -49.83
N GLN A 46 -26.33 37.57 -49.44
CA GLN A 46 -25.06 37.59 -50.22
C GLN A 46 -24.12 36.40 -49.87
N LEU A 47 -23.87 35.58 -50.90
CA LEU A 47 -22.60 34.99 -51.37
C LEU A 47 -21.41 34.71 -50.41
N TYR A 48 -20.93 33.44 -50.49
CA TYR A 48 -19.61 32.89 -50.09
C TYR A 48 -19.20 32.81 -48.59
N PRO A 49 -18.93 31.60 -48.07
CA PRO A 49 -18.09 31.41 -46.89
C PRO A 49 -16.60 31.26 -47.28
N LYS A 50 -15.78 32.25 -46.95
CA LYS A 50 -14.31 32.20 -47.07
C LYS A 50 -13.73 31.35 -45.93
N LYS A 51 -13.03 30.26 -46.26
CA LYS A 51 -12.44 29.32 -45.28
C LYS A 51 -11.47 30.03 -44.32
N ALA A 52 -11.53 29.70 -43.04
CA ALA A 52 -10.56 30.12 -42.02
C ALA A 52 -9.84 28.90 -41.41
N ALA A 53 -8.52 29.07 -41.23
CA ALA A 53 -7.51 28.19 -40.63
C ALA A 53 -7.93 26.81 -40.05
N ALA A 54 -7.42 25.75 -40.67
CA ALA A 54 -7.28 24.44 -40.02
C ALA A 54 -6.15 24.48 -38.98
N TRP A 55 -6.43 24.07 -37.75
CA TRP A 55 -5.40 23.82 -36.75
C TRP A 55 -4.71 22.48 -37.05
N ARG A 56 -3.40 22.52 -37.34
CA ARG A 56 -2.58 21.31 -37.46
C ARG A 56 -2.35 20.71 -36.07
N SER A 57 -2.75 19.46 -35.86
CA SER A 57 -2.19 18.62 -34.80
C SER A 57 -0.80 18.14 -35.22
N LEU A 58 0.21 18.33 -34.38
CA LEU A 58 1.53 17.75 -34.58
C LEU A 58 1.51 16.29 -34.11
N GLN A 59 2.07 15.37 -34.90
CA GLN A 59 2.05 13.94 -34.62
C GLN A 59 3.49 13.41 -34.48
N GLY A 60 3.73 12.61 -33.44
CA GLY A 60 5.01 11.93 -33.16
C GLY A 60 5.46 12.12 -31.69
N THR A 61 6.00 11.12 -30.99
CA THR A 61 6.17 9.69 -31.32
C THR A 61 6.27 8.88 -30.01
N GLY A 62 5.62 7.71 -29.94
CA GLY A 62 6.00 6.54 -29.13
C GLY A 62 6.16 6.67 -27.60
N SER A 63 5.21 6.12 -26.85
CA SER A 63 5.51 5.31 -25.65
C SER A 63 4.39 4.29 -25.40
N ALA A 64 4.71 3.21 -24.68
CA ALA A 64 3.93 1.98 -24.64
C ALA A 64 2.61 2.06 -23.85
N CYS A 65 1.70 1.13 -24.15
CA CYS A 65 0.43 0.97 -23.45
C CYS A 65 0.63 0.62 -21.97
N PHE A 66 0.03 1.40 -21.08
CA PHE A 66 -0.54 0.87 -19.84
C PHE A 66 -1.97 1.38 -19.69
N GLU A 67 -2.88 0.41 -19.66
CA GLU A 67 -4.31 0.56 -19.54
C GLU A 67 -4.69 0.80 -18.07
N ASN A 68 -5.39 1.90 -17.75
CA ASN A 68 -6.05 2.06 -16.44
C ASN A 68 -7.20 3.08 -16.45
N ALA A 69 -8.39 2.59 -16.09
CA ALA A 69 -9.58 3.25 -15.56
C ALA A 69 -9.76 4.79 -15.67
N ALA A 70 -10.48 5.20 -16.72
CA ALA A 70 -11.64 6.13 -16.67
C ALA A 70 -11.67 7.27 -15.62
N VAL A 71 -10.77 8.26 -15.69
CA VAL A 71 -11.01 9.59 -15.07
C VAL A 71 -11.78 10.48 -16.05
N LYS A 72 -13.11 10.50 -15.95
CA LYS A 72 -13.98 11.31 -16.83
C LYS A 72 -13.96 12.79 -16.41
N ASN A 73 -13.60 13.67 -17.35
CA ASN A 73 -13.61 15.12 -17.15
C ASN A 73 -15.05 15.63 -16.93
N PRO A 74 -15.33 16.53 -15.95
CA PRO A 74 -16.68 17.05 -15.70
C PRO A 74 -17.39 17.62 -16.94
N ARG A 75 -16.64 18.20 -17.89
CA ARG A 75 -17.21 18.74 -19.15
C ARG A 75 -17.79 17.66 -20.07
N GLN A 76 -17.32 16.42 -20.01
CA GLN A 76 -17.83 15.33 -20.83
C GLN A 76 -19.16 14.76 -20.32
N MET A 77 -19.45 14.86 -19.00
CA MET A 77 -20.72 14.39 -18.43
C MET A 77 -21.91 15.21 -18.94
N TRP A 78 -21.77 16.53 -19.05
CA TRP A 78 -22.83 17.42 -19.53
C TRP A 78 -23.20 17.20 -21.00
N LEU A 79 -22.24 16.84 -21.85
CA LEU A 79 -22.48 16.51 -23.26
C LEU A 79 -23.12 15.12 -23.46
N GLY A 80 -22.97 14.21 -22.49
CA GLY A 80 -23.63 12.89 -22.51
C GLY A 80 -25.14 12.99 -22.29
N SER A 81 -25.56 13.67 -21.22
CA SER A 81 -26.98 13.70 -20.81
C SER A 81 -27.91 14.40 -21.81
N LEU A 82 -27.40 15.32 -22.65
CA LEU A 82 -28.22 16.01 -23.65
C LEU A 82 -28.58 15.12 -24.86
N LYS A 83 -27.86 14.01 -25.08
CA LYS A 83 -28.12 13.08 -26.20
C LYS A 83 -29.04 11.91 -25.87
N GLN A 84 -29.49 11.76 -24.62
CA GLN A 84 -30.23 10.58 -24.16
C GLN A 84 -31.59 10.92 -23.52
N GLY A 85 -32.26 11.95 -24.05
CA GLY A 85 -33.55 12.46 -23.56
C GLY A 85 -34.61 12.68 -24.65
N ILE A 86 -34.47 12.08 -25.83
CA ILE A 86 -35.44 12.15 -26.94
C ILE A 86 -35.58 10.75 -27.54
N GLY A 87 -36.72 10.09 -27.31
CA GLY A 87 -37.01 8.79 -27.90
C GLY A 87 -37.83 7.84 -27.03
N LEU A 88 -39.14 8.08 -26.92
CA LEU A 88 -40.10 7.09 -26.41
C LEU A 88 -41.42 7.22 -27.19
N SER A 89 -41.37 6.73 -28.44
CA SER A 89 -42.52 6.71 -29.35
C SER A 89 -42.42 5.55 -30.36
N HIS A 90 -42.72 4.33 -29.91
CA HIS A 90 -43.15 3.16 -30.68
C HIS A 90 -43.64 2.10 -29.66
N ALA A 91 -44.68 1.29 -29.86
CA ALA A 91 -45.57 1.13 -31.01
C ALA A 91 -46.95 0.57 -30.61
N LEU A 92 -47.95 0.79 -31.48
CA LEU A 92 -49.20 0.03 -31.69
C LEU A 92 -49.88 -0.69 -30.48
N LYS A 93 -51.10 -0.23 -30.16
CA LYS A 93 -52.30 -0.86 -30.74
C LYS A 93 -53.33 0.21 -31.12
N SER A 94 -53.83 0.15 -32.36
CA SER A 94 -55.00 0.88 -32.83
C SER A 94 -56.02 -0.14 -33.32
N ASP A 95 -57.25 -0.04 -32.85
CA ASP A 95 -58.43 -0.60 -33.52
C ASP A 95 -59.34 0.57 -33.94
N GLY A 96 -60.12 0.36 -34.99
CA GLY A 96 -60.48 1.43 -35.92
C GLY A 96 -61.55 2.42 -35.46
N ASP A 97 -61.37 3.69 -35.86
CA ASP A 97 -62.43 4.37 -36.61
C ASP A 97 -61.83 5.30 -37.68
N THR A 98 -62.45 5.34 -38.87
CA THR A 98 -62.00 6.14 -40.01
C THR A 98 -62.57 7.56 -39.93
N GLY A 99 -62.26 8.23 -38.83
CA GLY A 99 -62.72 9.59 -38.48
C GLY A 99 -61.98 10.70 -39.24
N HIS A 100 -62.26 10.81 -40.54
CA HIS A 100 -62.04 11.96 -41.44
C HIS A 100 -61.26 13.18 -40.85
N VAL A 101 -59.92 13.11 -40.76
CA VAL A 101 -59.06 14.27 -40.46
C VAL A 101 -59.04 15.22 -41.67
N ARG A 102 -60.15 15.93 -41.89
CA ARG A 102 -60.17 17.09 -42.77
C ARG A 102 -59.56 18.25 -42.00
N ALA A 103 -58.31 18.56 -42.34
CA ALA A 103 -57.73 19.86 -42.04
C ALA A 103 -58.61 20.95 -42.68
N ASN A 104 -59.54 21.50 -41.90
CA ASN A 104 -60.29 22.68 -42.27
C ASN A 104 -59.33 23.87 -42.21
N ILE A 105 -58.66 24.13 -43.33
CA ILE A 105 -58.04 25.43 -43.60
C ILE A 105 -59.12 26.48 -43.33
N SER A 106 -58.85 27.39 -42.39
CA SER A 106 -59.78 28.44 -41.95
C SER A 106 -60.07 29.41 -43.09
N SER A 107 -61.00 29.04 -43.97
CA SER A 107 -61.57 29.93 -44.97
C SER A 107 -62.36 31.02 -44.26
N SER A 108 -62.17 32.27 -44.67
CA SER A 108 -62.94 33.41 -44.16
C SER A 108 -64.47 33.26 -44.33
N THR A 109 -64.93 32.40 -45.23
CA THR A 109 -66.36 32.15 -45.50
C THR A 109 -66.92 31.09 -44.53
N PRO A 110 -67.95 31.43 -43.71
CA PRO A 110 -68.66 30.49 -42.85
C PRO A 110 -69.18 29.24 -43.56
N GLU A 111 -69.28 28.13 -42.82
CA GLU A 111 -69.63 26.81 -43.37
C GLU A 111 -71.01 26.77 -44.05
N TYR A 112 -72.01 27.50 -43.49
CA TYR A 112 -73.35 27.61 -44.08
C TYR A 112 -73.36 28.38 -45.42
N LEU A 113 -72.56 29.46 -45.55
CA LEU A 113 -72.48 30.22 -46.80
C LEU A 113 -71.82 29.41 -47.93
N LYS A 114 -70.88 28.51 -47.61
CA LYS A 114 -70.31 27.59 -48.61
C LYS A 114 -71.36 26.64 -49.19
N GLU A 115 -72.35 26.25 -48.41
CA GLU A 115 -73.44 25.39 -48.85
C GLU A 115 -74.48 26.17 -49.66
N ALA A 116 -74.85 27.38 -49.19
CA ALA A 116 -75.74 28.31 -49.91
C ALA A 116 -75.23 28.63 -51.34
N LEU A 117 -73.93 28.91 -51.46
CA LEU A 117 -73.27 29.31 -52.71
C LEU A 117 -72.89 28.11 -53.60
N GLY A 118 -73.30 26.89 -53.26
CA GLY A 118 -72.97 25.67 -54.01
C GLY A 118 -71.49 25.26 -53.98
N MET A 119 -70.65 25.97 -53.21
CA MET A 119 -69.20 25.73 -53.09
C MET A 119 -68.87 24.41 -52.36
N LYS A 120 -69.83 23.82 -51.66
CA LYS A 120 -69.73 22.55 -50.96
C LYS A 120 -71.03 21.76 -51.15
N LYS A 121 -70.94 20.50 -51.60
CA LYS A 121 -72.10 19.60 -51.70
C LYS A 121 -72.66 19.33 -50.28
N PRO A 122 -73.99 19.37 -50.08
CA PRO A 122 -74.64 18.95 -48.83
C PRO A 122 -74.18 17.54 -48.44
N LYS A 123 -73.73 17.36 -47.19
CA LYS A 123 -73.15 16.09 -46.71
C LYS A 123 -74.16 15.17 -46.01
N HIS A 124 -75.46 15.46 -46.07
CA HIS A 124 -76.53 14.59 -45.58
C HIS A 124 -77.64 14.46 -46.62
N SER A 125 -77.86 13.24 -47.10
CA SER A 125 -79.13 12.84 -47.71
C SER A 125 -80.15 12.71 -46.57
N ARG A 126 -81.25 13.47 -46.61
CA ARG A 126 -82.08 13.74 -45.43
C ARG A 126 -83.38 12.93 -45.46
N SER A 127 -83.69 12.28 -44.33
CA SER A 127 -85.00 11.66 -44.09
C SER A 127 -86.08 12.73 -43.94
N SER A 128 -87.23 12.52 -44.59
CA SER A 128 -88.27 13.54 -44.79
C SER A 128 -89.22 13.70 -43.60
N THR A 129 -88.74 14.27 -42.49
CA THR A 129 -89.62 14.58 -41.32
C THR A 129 -89.50 16.01 -40.78
N ASN A 130 -88.46 16.79 -41.12
CA ASN A 130 -88.49 18.24 -40.91
C ASN A 130 -87.66 19.01 -41.98
N GLY A 131 -88.29 20.00 -42.61
CA GLY A 131 -87.74 20.70 -43.78
C GLY A 131 -86.63 21.68 -43.40
N TYR A 132 -85.42 21.49 -43.96
CA TYR A 132 -84.32 22.46 -43.84
C TYR A 132 -83.79 22.82 -45.22
N ILE A 133 -83.37 24.07 -45.35
CA ILE A 133 -83.06 24.74 -46.59
C ILE A 133 -81.54 24.93 -46.64
N PRO A 134 -80.84 24.40 -47.67
CA PRO A 134 -79.41 24.58 -47.83
C PRO A 134 -79.02 26.06 -47.79
N GLY A 135 -78.05 26.41 -46.95
CA GLY A 135 -77.60 27.79 -46.74
C GLY A 135 -78.22 28.51 -45.53
N THR A 136 -79.26 27.95 -44.91
CA THR A 136 -79.67 28.39 -43.57
C THR A 136 -78.62 27.92 -42.55
N PRO A 137 -78.08 28.80 -41.69
CA PRO A 137 -77.20 28.37 -40.62
C PRO A 137 -77.95 27.43 -39.68
N ASP A 138 -77.34 26.27 -39.41
CA ASP A 138 -77.79 25.37 -38.34
C ASP A 138 -77.37 25.97 -37.01
N TYR A 139 -78.16 26.94 -36.54
CA TYR A 139 -77.97 27.56 -35.23
C TYR A 139 -78.29 26.50 -34.17
N LYS A 140 -77.39 26.37 -33.18
CA LYS A 140 -77.67 25.60 -31.96
C LYS A 140 -78.94 26.13 -31.29
N GLU A 141 -79.61 25.29 -30.50
CA GLU A 141 -80.78 25.73 -29.73
C GLU A 141 -80.40 26.92 -28.83
N LYS A 142 -81.34 27.83 -28.50
CA LYS A 142 -80.97 29.08 -27.82
C LYS A 142 -80.36 28.79 -26.43
N GLU A 143 -80.82 27.73 -25.78
CA GLU A 143 -80.29 27.13 -24.56
C GLU A 143 -78.79 26.81 -24.69
N ASP A 144 -78.41 25.95 -25.66
CA ASP A 144 -77.02 25.60 -25.97
C ASP A 144 -76.14 26.82 -26.27
N MET A 145 -76.70 27.83 -26.96
CA MET A 145 -76.00 29.08 -27.24
C MET A 145 -75.71 29.89 -25.96
N TYR A 146 -76.63 29.92 -25.00
CA TYR A 146 -76.39 30.58 -23.71
C TYR A 146 -75.33 29.86 -22.88
N ASP A 147 -75.36 28.52 -22.85
CA ASP A 147 -74.37 27.71 -22.15
C ASP A 147 -72.97 27.86 -22.76
N GLU A 148 -72.84 27.83 -24.09
CA GLU A 148 -71.57 28.09 -24.78
C GLU A 148 -71.05 29.52 -24.50
N ILE A 149 -71.92 30.53 -24.47
CA ILE A 149 -71.55 31.90 -24.08
C ILE A 149 -71.08 31.94 -22.62
N MET A 150 -71.67 31.16 -21.71
CA MET A 150 -71.22 31.07 -20.31
C MET A 150 -69.85 30.38 -20.19
N GLU A 151 -69.63 29.27 -20.88
CA GLU A 151 -68.34 28.57 -20.88
C GLU A 151 -67.23 29.38 -21.55
N LEU A 152 -67.52 30.10 -22.63
CA LEU A 152 -66.58 31.05 -23.25
C LEU A 152 -66.23 32.20 -22.29
N LYS A 153 -67.21 32.76 -21.56
CA LYS A 153 -66.95 33.78 -20.52
C LYS A 153 -66.06 33.23 -19.39
N LYS A 154 -66.34 32.02 -18.89
CA LYS A 154 -65.51 31.33 -17.90
C LYS A 154 -64.08 31.13 -18.42
N THR A 155 -63.94 30.67 -19.66
CA THR A 155 -62.64 30.43 -20.31
C THR A 155 -61.84 31.71 -20.50
N ILE A 156 -62.47 32.79 -20.96
CA ILE A 156 -61.83 34.11 -21.10
C ILE A 156 -61.35 34.63 -19.74
N GLN A 157 -62.17 34.50 -18.69
CA GLN A 157 -61.78 34.92 -17.35
C GLN A 157 -60.65 34.06 -16.77
N ALA A 158 -60.66 32.74 -17.01
CA ALA A 158 -59.57 31.85 -16.63
C ALA A 158 -58.25 32.19 -17.34
N GLN A 159 -58.30 32.44 -18.65
CA GLN A 159 -57.14 32.87 -19.44
C GLN A 159 -56.60 34.24 -18.98
N LYS A 160 -57.48 35.18 -18.62
CA LYS A 160 -57.09 36.47 -18.04
C LYS A 160 -56.35 36.29 -16.70
N ASN A 161 -56.91 35.49 -15.80
CA ASN A 161 -56.29 35.18 -14.50
C ASN A 161 -54.92 34.50 -14.68
N GLU A 162 -54.79 33.57 -15.65
CA GLU A 162 -53.53 32.92 -16.01
C GLU A 162 -52.51 33.90 -16.59
N GLY A 163 -52.94 34.85 -17.43
CA GLY A 163 -52.12 35.94 -17.94
C GLY A 163 -51.54 36.82 -16.83
N ASP A 164 -52.36 37.22 -15.85
CA ASP A 164 -51.91 38.00 -14.69
C ASP A 164 -50.95 37.20 -13.79
N ARG A 165 -51.17 35.89 -13.63
CA ARG A 165 -50.24 34.98 -12.94
C ARG A 165 -48.88 34.92 -13.64
N MET A 166 -48.87 34.73 -14.95
CA MET A 166 -47.64 34.63 -15.76
C MET A 166 -46.88 35.95 -15.81
N LYS A 167 -47.58 37.08 -15.95
CA LYS A 167 -46.99 38.44 -15.84
C LYS A 167 -46.26 38.64 -14.51
N THR A 168 -46.85 38.17 -13.41
CA THR A 168 -46.22 38.25 -12.08
C THR A 168 -45.03 37.29 -11.94
N LYS A 169 -45.08 36.10 -12.58
CA LYS A 169 -43.93 35.17 -12.61
C LYS A 169 -42.75 35.73 -13.39
N LEU A 170 -43.00 36.34 -14.55
CA LEU A 170 -41.96 36.99 -15.37
C LEU A 170 -41.24 38.09 -14.59
N ARG A 171 -41.99 39.03 -13.97
CA ARG A 171 -41.39 40.12 -13.19
C ARG A 171 -40.42 39.62 -12.11
N ARG A 172 -40.79 38.57 -11.36
CA ARG A 172 -39.92 37.98 -10.33
C ARG A 172 -38.64 37.36 -10.90
N LEU A 173 -38.73 36.68 -12.04
CA LEU A 173 -37.58 36.08 -12.72
C LEU A 173 -36.66 37.14 -13.32
N GLU A 174 -37.22 38.22 -13.88
CA GLU A 174 -36.47 39.39 -14.33
C GLU A 174 -35.73 40.07 -13.17
N GLU A 175 -36.39 40.29 -12.02
CA GLU A 175 -35.76 40.82 -10.81
C GLU A 175 -34.62 39.92 -10.31
N GLU A 176 -34.80 38.59 -10.28
CA GLU A 176 -33.75 37.64 -9.88
C GLU A 176 -32.58 37.61 -10.87
N ASN A 177 -32.87 37.62 -12.18
CA ASN A 177 -31.85 37.63 -13.21
C ASN A 177 -31.01 38.92 -13.13
N ASN A 178 -31.63 40.07 -12.92
CA ASN A 178 -30.94 41.34 -12.69
C ASN A 178 -30.03 41.32 -11.45
N ARG A 179 -30.37 40.56 -10.39
CA ARG A 179 -29.47 40.36 -9.24
C ARG A 179 -28.26 39.49 -9.61
N LYS A 180 -28.47 38.41 -10.37
CA LYS A 180 -27.38 37.52 -10.82
C LYS A 180 -26.44 38.21 -11.81
N VAL A 181 -26.96 39.02 -12.73
CA VAL A 181 -26.15 39.87 -13.63
C VAL A 181 -25.22 40.77 -12.82
N LYS A 182 -25.73 41.48 -11.79
CA LYS A 182 -24.91 42.32 -10.91
C LYS A 182 -23.85 41.53 -10.11
N GLN A 183 -24.14 40.31 -9.69
CA GLN A 183 -23.15 39.44 -9.04
C GLN A 183 -22.04 39.02 -10.02
N ILE A 184 -22.40 38.71 -11.27
CA ILE A 184 -21.44 38.38 -12.33
C ILE A 184 -20.57 39.61 -12.66
N GLU A 185 -21.16 40.80 -12.80
CA GLU A 185 -20.43 42.06 -12.98
C GLU A 185 -19.44 42.32 -11.84
N GLN A 186 -19.83 42.11 -10.59
CA GLN A 186 -18.94 42.27 -9.42
C GLN A 186 -17.77 41.26 -9.37
N LEU A 187 -17.93 40.06 -9.94
CA LEU A 187 -16.88 39.05 -10.03
C LEU A 187 -15.97 39.26 -11.26
N LEU A 188 -16.49 39.91 -12.30
CA LEU A 188 -15.74 40.28 -13.50
C LEU A 188 -15.03 41.65 -13.38
N ASP A 189 -15.42 42.47 -12.41
CA ASP A 189 -14.75 43.73 -12.05
C ASP A 189 -13.27 43.47 -11.71
N PRO A 190 -12.31 43.97 -12.52
CA PRO A 190 -10.88 43.73 -12.30
C PRO A 190 -10.37 44.26 -10.95
N SER A 191 -11.02 45.28 -10.38
CA SER A 191 -10.63 45.85 -9.09
C SER A 191 -10.92 44.89 -7.93
N ARG A 192 -12.08 44.22 -7.94
CA ARG A 192 -12.48 43.22 -6.94
C ARG A 192 -11.86 41.84 -7.19
N GLY A 193 -11.68 41.47 -8.46
CA GLY A 193 -10.97 40.25 -8.84
C GLY A 193 -9.51 40.23 -8.34
N SER A 194 -8.85 41.39 -8.34
CA SER A 194 -7.50 41.58 -7.79
C SER A 194 -7.43 41.24 -6.29
N GLU A 195 -8.42 41.68 -5.51
CA GLU A 195 -8.47 41.42 -4.05
C GLU A 195 -8.63 39.93 -3.73
N PHE A 196 -9.55 39.26 -4.44
CA PHE A 196 -9.75 37.82 -4.32
C PHE A 196 -8.52 37.01 -4.76
N ALA A 197 -7.87 37.42 -5.85
CA ALA A 197 -6.63 36.79 -6.31
C ALA A 197 -5.49 36.96 -5.29
N ARG A 198 -5.38 38.14 -4.66
CA ARG A 198 -4.37 38.45 -3.63
C ARG A 198 -4.53 37.53 -2.41
N ALA A 199 -5.73 37.49 -1.82
CA ALA A 199 -6.03 36.65 -0.65
C ALA A 199 -5.84 35.15 -0.92
N LEU A 200 -6.18 34.69 -2.13
CA LEU A 200 -5.98 33.30 -2.53
C LEU A 200 -4.50 32.98 -2.80
N SER A 201 -3.71 33.96 -3.27
CA SER A 201 -2.26 33.83 -3.44
C SER A 201 -1.53 33.81 -2.10
N GLU A 202 -1.91 34.68 -1.16
CA GLU A 202 -1.32 34.77 0.19
C GLU A 202 -1.45 33.44 0.94
N LYS A 203 -2.67 32.89 1.01
CA LYS A 203 -2.93 31.56 1.57
C LYS A 203 -2.20 30.42 0.83
N LYS A 204 -1.91 30.59 -0.46
CA LYS A 204 -1.14 29.61 -1.25
C LYS A 204 0.35 29.69 -0.95
N THR A 205 0.89 30.86 -0.61
CA THR A 205 2.27 31.06 -0.18
C THR A 205 2.54 30.38 1.16
N ASP A 206 1.69 30.60 2.17
CA ASP A 206 1.83 29.98 3.50
C ASP A 206 1.80 28.44 3.41
N ASN A 207 0.80 27.90 2.70
CA ASN A 207 0.71 26.48 2.42
C ASN A 207 1.93 25.96 1.62
N GLY A 208 2.49 26.80 0.74
CA GLY A 208 3.70 26.49 -0.04
C GLY A 208 4.94 26.28 0.84
N TRP A 209 5.13 27.10 1.87
CA TRP A 209 6.22 26.94 2.84
C TRP A 209 6.05 25.65 3.65
N VAL A 210 4.84 25.36 4.15
CA VAL A 210 4.54 24.11 4.88
C VAL A 210 4.80 22.88 4.00
N VAL A 211 4.31 22.88 2.76
CA VAL A 211 4.55 21.77 1.80
C VAL A 211 6.05 21.62 1.49
N THR A 212 6.80 22.71 1.37
CA THR A 212 8.25 22.65 1.10
C THR A 212 9.03 22.11 2.31
N GLY A 213 8.68 22.53 3.53
CA GLY A 213 9.26 22.00 4.76
C GLY A 213 8.95 20.51 4.96
N LEU A 214 7.72 20.08 4.67
CA LEU A 214 7.34 18.66 4.70
C LEU A 214 8.11 17.84 3.66
N LYS A 215 8.25 18.32 2.42
CA LYS A 215 9.08 17.67 1.39
C LYS A 215 10.53 17.52 1.84
N GLN A 216 11.13 18.57 2.40
CA GLN A 216 12.51 18.53 2.89
C GLN A 216 12.65 17.55 4.07
N LYS A 217 11.66 17.46 4.95
CA LYS A 217 11.64 16.49 6.06
C LYS A 217 11.50 15.05 5.55
N ILE A 218 10.67 14.80 4.54
CA ILE A 218 10.53 13.48 3.90
C ILE A 218 11.88 13.04 3.31
N VAL A 219 12.53 13.87 2.48
CA VAL A 219 13.84 13.54 1.89
C VAL A 219 14.91 13.23 2.95
N LYS A 220 14.93 13.99 4.06
CA LYS A 220 15.86 13.72 5.18
C LYS A 220 15.57 12.39 5.89
N LEU A 221 14.30 12.01 6.02
CA LEU A 221 13.91 10.73 6.63
C LEU A 221 14.19 9.56 5.68
N GLU A 222 13.93 9.71 4.38
CA GLU A 222 14.27 8.72 3.35
C GLU A 222 15.77 8.43 3.34
N GLU A 223 16.62 9.46 3.41
CA GLU A 223 18.07 9.29 3.46
C GLU A 223 18.52 8.61 4.77
N GLN A 224 17.94 9.00 5.91
CA GLN A 224 18.20 8.33 7.19
C GLN A 224 17.71 6.86 7.24
N CYS A 225 16.72 6.48 6.42
CA CYS A 225 16.31 5.10 6.28
C CYS A 225 17.33 4.32 5.46
N LYS A 226 17.75 4.84 4.29
CA LYS A 226 18.80 4.21 3.46
C LYS A 226 20.12 4.03 4.21
N GLU A 227 20.53 5.03 4.99
CA GLU A 227 21.75 4.95 5.82
C GLU A 227 21.65 3.82 6.85
N LYS A 228 20.52 3.69 7.54
CA LYS A 228 20.28 2.58 8.49
C LYS A 228 20.18 1.23 7.79
N ASP A 229 19.52 1.15 6.64
CA ASP A 229 19.47 -0.09 5.85
C ASP A 229 20.87 -0.48 5.36
N SER A 230 21.73 0.48 5.00
CA SER A 230 23.13 0.24 4.65
C SER A 230 23.91 -0.34 5.82
N THR A 231 23.82 0.26 7.02
CA THR A 231 24.54 -0.27 8.20
C THR A 231 24.00 -1.63 8.66
N ILE A 232 22.69 -1.89 8.51
CA ILE A 232 22.11 -3.22 8.75
C ILE A 232 22.68 -4.26 7.76
N ASN A 233 22.81 -3.91 6.48
CA ASN A 233 23.38 -4.79 5.47
C ASN A 233 24.87 -5.07 5.71
N GLU A 234 25.63 -4.05 6.13
CA GLU A 234 27.03 -4.15 6.54
C GLU A 234 27.19 -5.09 7.75
N PHE A 235 26.47 -4.86 8.84
CA PHE A 235 26.49 -5.76 10.01
C PHE A 235 26.04 -7.20 9.69
N GLN A 236 25.10 -7.38 8.75
CA GLN A 236 24.74 -8.72 8.29
C GLN A 236 25.85 -9.40 7.47
N ALA A 237 26.63 -8.65 6.69
CA ALA A 237 27.79 -9.16 5.98
C ALA A 237 28.93 -9.51 6.94
N ASP A 238 29.21 -8.64 7.91
CA ASP A 238 30.21 -8.85 8.95
C ASP A 238 29.88 -10.08 9.82
N MET A 239 28.64 -10.21 10.28
CA MET A 239 28.20 -11.37 11.07
C MET A 239 28.35 -12.69 10.30
N LYS A 240 28.05 -12.71 8.99
CA LYS A 240 28.27 -13.89 8.14
C LYS A 240 29.77 -14.18 7.98
N THR A 241 30.59 -13.14 7.83
CA THR A 241 32.03 -13.27 7.66
C THR A 241 32.71 -13.76 8.96
N SER A 242 32.35 -13.20 10.11
CA SER A 242 32.83 -13.63 11.44
C SER A 242 32.51 -15.10 11.69
N ASN A 243 31.27 -15.53 11.46
CA ASN A 243 30.86 -16.93 11.64
C ASN A 243 31.65 -17.90 10.71
N LEU A 244 31.95 -17.49 9.47
CA LEU A 244 32.80 -18.28 8.58
C LEU A 244 34.25 -18.35 9.08
N GLU A 245 34.81 -17.25 9.57
CA GLU A 245 36.16 -17.21 10.14
C GLU A 245 36.27 -17.99 11.46
N GLU A 246 35.26 -17.94 12.33
CA GLU A 246 35.18 -18.76 13.56
C GLU A 246 35.19 -20.25 13.24
N VAL A 247 34.41 -20.69 12.25
CA VAL A 247 34.42 -22.08 11.77
C VAL A 247 35.76 -22.45 11.13
N ARG A 248 36.38 -21.53 10.37
CA ARG A 248 37.70 -21.73 9.76
C ARG A 248 38.79 -21.91 10.82
N LEU A 249 38.82 -21.06 11.85
CA LEU A 249 39.76 -21.13 12.97
C LEU A 249 39.56 -22.39 13.83
N ALA A 250 38.31 -22.78 14.09
CA ALA A 250 37.99 -24.02 14.78
C ALA A 250 38.48 -25.24 13.98
N MET A 251 38.23 -25.27 12.67
CA MET A 251 38.73 -26.30 11.76
C MET A 251 40.27 -26.37 11.79
N GLU A 252 40.96 -25.24 11.63
CA GLU A 252 42.42 -25.13 11.68
C GLU A 252 42.98 -25.69 13.01
N THR A 253 42.40 -25.28 14.14
CA THR A 253 42.75 -25.79 15.48
C THR A 253 42.58 -27.32 15.60
N TYR A 254 41.49 -27.88 15.08
CA TYR A 254 41.28 -29.34 15.09
C TYR A 254 42.27 -30.08 14.19
N TYR A 255 42.65 -29.52 13.03
CA TYR A 255 43.67 -30.14 12.17
C TYR A 255 45.05 -30.16 12.84
N GLU A 256 45.45 -29.06 13.48
CA GLU A 256 46.71 -29.00 14.24
C GLU A 256 46.73 -30.03 15.39
N GLU A 257 45.65 -30.12 16.16
CA GLU A 257 45.54 -31.06 17.27
C GLU A 257 45.54 -32.53 16.79
N VAL A 258 44.81 -32.84 15.70
CA VAL A 258 44.84 -34.17 15.07
C VAL A 258 46.27 -34.51 14.61
N HIS A 259 46.99 -33.58 14.00
CA HIS A 259 48.36 -33.79 13.56
C HIS A 259 49.32 -34.01 14.75
N ARG A 260 49.17 -33.22 15.82
CA ARG A 260 49.92 -33.37 17.08
C ARG A 260 49.67 -34.73 17.74
N LEU A 261 48.41 -35.19 17.75
CA LEU A 261 48.03 -36.50 18.27
C LEU A 261 48.58 -37.64 17.41
N GLN A 262 48.53 -37.54 16.08
CA GLN A 262 49.16 -38.50 15.16
C GLN A 262 50.67 -38.64 15.44
N LEU A 263 51.38 -37.52 15.61
CA LEU A 263 52.81 -37.51 15.93
C LEU A 263 53.10 -38.18 17.29
N LEU A 264 52.27 -37.92 18.31
CA LEU A 264 52.37 -38.58 19.61
C LEU A 264 52.08 -40.08 19.53
N LEU A 265 51.09 -40.49 18.75
CA LEU A 265 50.78 -41.91 18.52
C LEU A 265 51.97 -42.63 17.87
N ALA A 266 52.53 -42.09 16.78
CA ALA A 266 53.72 -42.65 16.12
C ALA A 266 54.94 -42.73 17.08
N LYS A 267 55.15 -41.70 17.91
CA LYS A 267 56.19 -41.70 18.96
C LYS A 267 55.91 -42.79 20.02
N SER A 268 54.65 -42.99 20.41
CA SER A 268 54.25 -44.01 21.39
C SER A 268 54.41 -45.44 20.85
N GLU A 269 54.11 -45.68 19.57
CA GLU A 269 54.27 -46.97 18.91
C GLU A 269 55.74 -47.35 18.75
N THR A 270 56.57 -46.41 18.30
CA THR A 270 58.01 -46.63 18.20
C THR A 270 58.66 -46.87 19.57
N MET A 271 58.22 -46.18 20.62
CA MET A 271 58.59 -46.47 22.01
C MET A 271 58.15 -47.89 22.43
N ARG A 272 56.87 -48.23 22.27
CA ARG A 272 56.31 -49.56 22.61
C ARG A 272 57.09 -50.69 21.92
N LYS A 273 57.42 -50.52 20.64
CA LYS A 273 58.19 -51.50 19.84
C LYS A 273 59.64 -51.63 20.32
N LYS A 274 60.28 -50.55 20.77
CA LYS A 274 61.62 -50.58 21.39
C LYS A 274 61.60 -51.32 22.73
N TYR A 275 60.72 -50.92 23.66
CA TYR A 275 60.58 -51.59 24.96
C TYR A 275 60.27 -53.09 24.81
N GLY A 276 59.33 -53.46 23.93
CA GLY A 276 59.03 -54.87 23.65
C GLY A 276 60.25 -55.66 23.16
N ARG A 277 61.02 -55.11 22.21
CA ARG A 277 62.26 -55.74 21.70
C ARG A 277 63.31 -55.89 22.79
N ASP A 278 63.52 -54.86 23.62
CA ASP A 278 64.58 -54.88 24.63
C ASP A 278 64.22 -55.76 25.85
N THR A 279 62.95 -55.80 26.25
CA THR A 279 62.44 -56.79 27.21
C THR A 279 62.60 -58.21 26.66
N GLN A 280 62.30 -58.45 25.38
CA GLN A 280 62.49 -59.77 24.76
C GLN A 280 63.98 -60.18 24.71
N LYS A 281 64.91 -59.25 24.42
CA LYS A 281 66.36 -59.50 24.51
C LYS A 281 66.78 -59.87 25.93
N ARG A 282 66.32 -59.12 26.94
CA ARG A 282 66.61 -59.37 28.36
C ARG A 282 66.08 -60.74 28.80
N LEU A 283 64.86 -61.12 28.41
CA LEU A 283 64.27 -62.43 28.69
C LEU A 283 65.09 -63.58 28.06
N LYS A 284 65.52 -63.43 26.80
CA LYS A 284 66.39 -64.42 26.13
C LYS A 284 67.75 -64.57 26.84
N ALA A 285 68.37 -63.46 27.24
CA ALA A 285 69.63 -63.49 27.99
C ALA A 285 69.48 -64.15 29.37
N LEU A 286 68.38 -63.87 30.07
CA LEU A 286 68.05 -64.51 31.35
C LEU A 286 67.85 -66.02 31.19
N ASN A 287 67.06 -66.47 30.20
CA ASN A 287 66.86 -67.90 29.93
C ASN A 287 68.18 -68.61 29.57
N ALA A 288 69.06 -67.98 28.78
CA ALA A 288 70.38 -68.53 28.49
C ALA A 288 71.26 -68.64 29.75
N ALA A 289 71.21 -67.66 30.65
CA ALA A 289 71.90 -67.71 31.94
C ALA A 289 71.35 -68.82 32.86
N VAL A 290 70.02 -68.98 32.93
CA VAL A 290 69.36 -70.06 33.69
C VAL A 290 69.81 -71.43 33.15
N LEU A 291 69.78 -71.66 31.84
CA LEU A 291 70.23 -72.93 31.24
C LEU A 291 71.72 -73.21 31.51
N ARG A 292 72.57 -72.19 31.46
CA ARG A 292 73.99 -72.32 31.82
C ARG A 292 74.16 -72.70 33.29
N LEU A 293 73.50 -71.97 34.20
CA LEU A 293 73.54 -72.28 35.64
C LEU A 293 72.99 -73.67 35.95
N SER A 294 71.91 -74.11 35.28
CA SER A 294 71.38 -75.47 35.41
C SER A 294 72.36 -76.53 34.91
N ARG A 295 73.18 -76.25 33.90
CA ARG A 295 74.24 -77.16 33.45
C ARG A 295 75.37 -77.22 34.47
N ASN A 296 75.90 -76.06 34.88
CA ASN A 296 76.93 -75.97 35.91
C ASN A 296 76.51 -76.66 37.23
N MET A 297 75.23 -76.53 37.63
CA MET A 297 74.68 -77.21 38.81
C MET A 297 74.68 -78.74 38.64
N LYS A 298 74.34 -79.26 37.45
CA LYS A 298 74.41 -80.70 37.15
C LYS A 298 75.85 -81.21 37.11
N GLU A 299 76.77 -80.43 36.54
CA GLU A 299 78.21 -80.72 36.50
C GLU A 299 78.77 -80.79 37.93
N LEU A 300 78.52 -79.76 38.76
CA LEU A 300 78.90 -79.74 40.18
C LEU A 300 78.23 -80.86 41.00
N GLN A 301 77.01 -81.26 40.67
CA GLN A 301 76.33 -82.38 41.32
C GLN A 301 76.94 -83.74 40.93
N ALA A 302 77.34 -83.90 39.67
CA ALA A 302 78.05 -85.08 39.20
C ALA A 302 79.46 -85.16 39.78
N GLU A 303 80.18 -84.04 39.84
CA GLU A 303 81.49 -83.93 40.50
C GLU A 303 81.37 -84.23 42.00
N ASN A 304 80.39 -83.67 42.70
CA ASN A 304 80.13 -84.01 44.11
C ASN A 304 79.79 -85.49 44.32
N ARG A 305 79.07 -86.13 43.39
CA ARG A 305 78.82 -87.57 43.45
C ARG A 305 80.14 -88.34 43.25
N ARG A 306 80.92 -88.00 42.23
CA ARG A 306 82.21 -88.64 41.94
C ARG A 306 83.20 -88.48 43.09
N LEU A 307 83.28 -87.31 43.72
CA LEU A 307 84.13 -87.06 44.89
C LEU A 307 83.67 -87.84 46.13
N LYS A 308 82.37 -88.09 46.30
CA LYS A 308 81.85 -89.00 47.34
C LYS A 308 82.20 -90.45 47.03
N GLU A 309 82.03 -90.90 45.79
CA GLU A 309 82.42 -92.24 45.34
C GLU A 309 83.93 -92.49 45.50
N ASP A 310 84.78 -91.52 45.13
CA ASP A 310 86.23 -91.55 45.36
C ASP A 310 86.56 -91.61 46.87
N LEU A 311 85.87 -90.84 47.72
CA LEU A 311 86.04 -90.85 49.17
C LEU A 311 85.63 -92.19 49.80
N ASP A 312 84.47 -92.72 49.42
CA ASP A 312 83.96 -94.02 49.86
C ASP A 312 84.88 -95.15 49.39
N HIS A 313 85.45 -95.05 48.18
CA HIS A 313 86.46 -95.98 47.69
C HIS A 313 87.74 -95.91 48.53
N VAL A 314 88.26 -94.72 48.86
CA VAL A 314 89.43 -94.56 49.75
C VAL A 314 89.17 -95.14 51.14
N LEU A 315 87.98 -94.92 51.69
CA LEU A 315 87.56 -95.52 52.97
C LEU A 315 87.45 -97.05 52.89
N SER A 316 87.07 -97.60 51.73
CA SER A 316 86.90 -99.06 51.51
C SER A 316 88.19 -99.80 51.12
N THR A 317 89.15 -99.10 50.52
CA THR A 317 90.47 -99.64 50.12
C THR A 317 91.59 -99.31 51.10
N SER A 318 91.35 -98.39 52.04
CA SER A 318 92.08 -98.35 53.29
C SER A 318 92.02 -99.73 53.96
N PRO A 319 93.11 -100.21 54.58
CA PRO A 319 93.01 -101.32 55.53
C PRO A 319 91.92 -101.01 56.57
N PRO A 320 91.21 -102.02 57.11
CA PRO A 320 90.40 -101.81 58.31
C PRO A 320 91.29 -101.16 59.39
N PRO A 321 90.77 -100.28 60.27
CA PRO A 321 91.57 -99.49 61.21
C PRO A 321 92.31 -100.39 62.23
N SER A 322 93.40 -100.99 61.79
CA SER A 322 94.14 -102.02 62.50
C SER A 322 95.10 -101.34 63.46
N LYS A 323 94.66 -101.23 64.71
CA LYS A 323 95.48 -100.74 65.84
C LYS A 323 95.81 -99.23 65.79
N THR A 324 94.87 -98.39 65.35
CA THR A 324 94.84 -97.02 65.91
C THR A 324 94.61 -97.18 67.41
N LYS A 325 95.64 -96.92 68.23
CA LYS A 325 95.56 -97.06 69.69
C LYS A 325 94.36 -96.27 70.18
N ASN A 326 93.48 -96.93 70.95
CA ASN A 326 92.26 -96.31 71.46
C ASN A 326 92.62 -95.32 72.60
N TYR A 327 93.18 -94.17 72.24
CA TYR A 327 93.58 -93.12 73.18
C TYR A 327 92.39 -92.57 73.99
N SER A 328 91.16 -92.77 73.48
CA SER A 328 89.87 -92.52 74.14
C SER A 328 89.69 -93.26 75.46
N GLU A 329 90.30 -94.44 75.62
CA GLU A 329 90.23 -95.26 76.84
C GLU A 329 91.37 -94.97 77.83
N TRP A 330 92.30 -94.07 77.48
CA TRP A 330 93.43 -93.77 78.34
C TRP A 330 93.04 -92.72 79.38
N SER A 331 93.26 -93.04 80.66
CA SER A 331 93.09 -92.04 81.72
C SER A 331 93.97 -90.82 81.45
N ARG A 332 93.49 -89.62 81.84
CA ARG A 332 94.17 -88.33 81.57
C ARG A 332 95.65 -88.36 82.01
N GLN A 333 95.95 -89.01 83.12
CA GLN A 333 97.31 -89.23 83.62
C GLN A 333 98.18 -90.09 82.69
N ARG A 334 97.62 -91.14 82.08
CA ARG A 334 98.32 -92.04 81.15
C ARG A 334 98.63 -91.34 79.83
N LEU A 335 97.69 -90.53 79.34
CA LEU A 335 97.90 -89.63 78.19
C LEU A 335 99.02 -88.62 78.45
N VAL A 336 98.92 -87.84 79.53
CA VAL A 336 99.95 -86.86 79.91
C VAL A 336 101.32 -87.50 80.06
N ARG A 337 101.43 -88.65 80.74
CA ARG A 337 102.72 -89.35 80.89
C ARG A 337 103.29 -89.77 79.54
N LYS A 338 102.46 -90.28 78.62
CA LYS A 338 102.95 -90.66 77.28
C LYS A 338 103.33 -89.46 76.42
N ILE A 339 102.66 -88.31 76.58
CA ILE A 339 103.05 -87.05 75.94
C ILE A 339 104.43 -86.62 76.45
N SER A 340 104.64 -86.57 77.77
CA SER A 340 105.95 -86.22 78.35
C SER A 340 107.07 -87.22 78.02
N ASP A 341 106.76 -88.51 77.88
CA ASP A 341 107.73 -89.52 77.40
C ASP A 341 108.09 -89.32 75.91
N LEU A 342 107.18 -88.79 75.09
CA LEU A 342 107.45 -88.47 73.68
C LEU A 342 108.23 -87.16 73.56
N GLU A 343 107.87 -86.13 74.33
CA GLU A 343 108.57 -84.85 74.41
C GLU A 343 110.04 -85.03 74.84
N LYS A 344 110.33 -85.98 75.73
CA LYS A 344 111.70 -86.36 76.14
C LYS A 344 112.51 -87.12 75.08
N VAL A 345 111.85 -87.67 74.06
CA VAL A 345 112.48 -88.44 72.98
C VAL A 345 112.57 -87.62 71.69
N SER A 346 111.89 -86.47 71.62
CA SER A 346 111.90 -85.52 70.51
C SER A 346 112.53 -84.16 70.86
N GLY A 347 113.28 -84.08 71.97
CA GLY A 347 113.93 -82.86 72.47
C GLY A 347 115.43 -83.03 72.60
#